data_AF-Q0DNS7-F1
#
_entry.id   AF-Q0DNS7-F1
#
_cell.length_a   1.000
_cell.length_b   1.000
_cell.length_c   1.000
_cell.angle_alpha   90.00
_cell.angle_beta   90.00
_cell.angle_gamma   90.00
#
_symmetry.space_group_name_H-M   'P 1'
#
loop_
_entity.id
_entity.type
_entity.pdbx_description
1 polymer ?
#
loop_
_entity_poly.entity_id
_entity_poly.type
_entity_poly.pdbx_seq_one_letter_code
_entity_poly.pdbx_strand_id
1 'polypeptide(L)'
;EGWMRESIAEIVRHIGEAPFLVHLFNDDDGGSGRGGAGRVTVRRETASAESWPDVRRRWGPGGMRRPDGIILVEQIAAAVEEGGASAGAGAAEAARQVWGLVVQARGMECASCYVLDTCRVRSPAGLCTHFCLARAQCFGDPLELQLRNAWLNRLSGRR
;
A
#
# COMPACT_ATOMS: atom_id res chain seq x y z
N GLU A 1 13.45 1.52 1.88
CA GLU A 1 12.86 0.33 1.22
C GLU A 1 12.47 -0.77 2.19
N GLY A 2 13.31 -1.16 3.17
CA GLY A 2 12.99 -2.24 4.11
C GLY A 2 11.63 -2.10 4.81
N TRP A 3 11.30 -0.90 5.30
CA TRP A 3 10.02 -0.61 5.96
C TRP A 3 8.81 -0.89 5.07
N MET A 4 8.87 -0.60 3.77
CA MET A 4 7.75 -0.81 2.84
C MET A 4 7.45 -2.31 2.73
N ARG A 5 8.49 -3.14 2.70
CA ARG A 5 8.35 -4.59 2.66
C ARG A 5 7.73 -5.15 3.94
N GLU A 6 8.01 -4.53 5.09
CA GLU A 6 7.44 -4.93 6.38
C GLU A 6 5.98 -4.46 6.52
N SER A 7 5.67 -3.25 6.08
CA SER A 7 4.32 -2.67 6.20
C SER A 7 3.33 -3.18 5.15
N ILE A 8 3.78 -3.63 3.96
CA ILE A 8 2.86 -3.98 2.86
C ILE A 8 1.93 -5.15 3.22
N ALA A 9 2.40 -6.13 3.98
CA ALA A 9 1.56 -7.24 4.42
C ALA A 9 0.42 -6.76 5.34
N GLU A 10 0.70 -5.81 6.22
CA GLU A 10 -0.31 -5.21 7.09
C GLU A 10 -1.31 -4.35 6.29
N ILE A 11 -0.82 -3.59 5.30
CA ILE A 11 -1.66 -2.81 4.38
C ILE A 11 -2.62 -3.75 3.64
N VAL A 12 -2.11 -4.82 3.03
CA VAL A 12 -2.91 -5.78 2.25
C VAL A 12 -3.94 -6.47 3.13
N ARG A 13 -3.59 -6.82 4.37
CA ARG A 13 -4.51 -7.45 5.33
C ARG A 13 -5.75 -6.58 5.62
N HIS A 14 -5.59 -5.26 5.56
CA HIS A 14 -6.65 -4.31 5.91
C HIS A 14 -7.07 -3.44 4.73
N ILE A 15 -6.74 -3.85 3.50
CA ILE A 15 -6.95 -3.03 2.31
C ILE A 15 -8.44 -2.66 2.10
N GLY A 16 -9.36 -3.51 2.58
CA GLY A 16 -10.80 -3.24 2.53
C GLY A 16 -11.31 -2.16 3.49
N GLU A 17 -10.46 -1.65 4.39
CA GLU A 17 -10.77 -0.52 5.29
C GLU A 17 -10.39 0.83 4.68
N ALA A 18 -9.86 0.85 3.44
CA ALA A 18 -9.45 2.08 2.78
C ALA A 18 -10.65 3.02 2.52
N PRO A 19 -10.43 4.36 2.55
CA PRO A 19 -9.13 5.03 2.67
C PRO A 19 -8.57 5.05 4.11
N PHE A 20 -7.27 4.78 4.26
CA PHE A 20 -6.57 4.85 5.56
C PHE A 20 -5.15 5.41 5.47
N LEU A 21 -4.71 6.01 6.57
CA LEU A 21 -3.34 6.46 6.80
C LEU A 21 -2.58 5.39 7.57
N VAL A 22 -1.35 5.14 7.14
CA VAL A 22 -0.38 4.31 7.83
C VAL A 22 0.70 5.21 8.38
N HIS A 23 0.96 5.11 9.68
CA HIS A 23 2.01 5.83 10.39
C HIS A 23 3.15 4.88 10.69
N LEU A 24 4.34 5.27 10.27
CA LEU A 24 5.57 4.52 10.45
C LEU A 24 6.40 5.18 11.54
N PHE A 25 6.82 4.39 12.52
CA PHE A 25 7.68 4.83 13.61
C PHE A 25 8.90 3.93 13.64
N ASN A 26 10.08 4.51 13.50
CA ASN A 26 11.33 3.79 13.73
C ASN A 26 11.55 3.68 15.23
N ASP A 27 11.86 2.48 15.71
CA ASP A 27 12.36 2.31 17.07
C ASP A 27 13.87 2.64 17.06
N ASP A 28 14.23 3.92 17.07
CA ASP A 28 15.64 4.36 17.15
C ASP A 28 16.14 4.54 18.59
N ASP A 29 15.35 4.15 19.61
CA ASP A 29 15.76 4.26 21.00
C ASP A 29 16.70 3.11 21.43
N GLY A 30 18.01 3.33 21.23
CA GLY A 30 18.96 3.27 22.35
C GLY A 30 19.54 1.91 22.80
N GLY A 31 19.70 0.91 21.93
CA GLY A 31 20.32 -0.37 22.31
C GLY A 31 21.41 -0.84 21.35
N SER A 32 22.67 -0.69 21.74
CA SER A 32 23.84 -1.30 21.10
C SER A 32 23.62 -2.80 20.81
N GLY A 33 23.61 -3.21 19.54
CA GLY A 33 23.63 -4.64 19.23
C GLY A 33 23.31 -4.99 17.78
N ARG A 34 24.36 -5.19 16.97
CA ARG A 34 24.38 -6.05 15.77
C ARG A 34 23.21 -5.90 14.78
N GLY A 35 23.36 -4.98 13.82
CA GLY A 35 22.96 -5.20 12.41
C GLY A 35 21.53 -5.64 12.09
N GLY A 36 20.58 -5.55 13.01
CA GLY A 36 19.18 -5.83 12.75
C GLY A 36 18.53 -4.62 12.11
N ALA A 37 17.86 -4.80 10.97
CA ALA A 37 17.00 -3.78 10.40
C ALA A 37 16.12 -3.20 11.51
N GLY A 38 16.24 -1.88 11.76
CA GLY A 38 15.49 -1.22 12.82
C GLY A 38 14.02 -1.56 12.69
N ARG A 39 13.42 -2.08 13.77
CA ARG A 39 12.02 -2.48 13.77
C ARG A 39 11.16 -1.26 13.49
N VAL A 40 10.28 -1.37 12.50
CA VAL A 40 9.31 -0.31 12.21
C VAL A 40 7.99 -0.67 12.86
N THR A 41 7.53 0.18 13.77
CA THR A 41 6.19 0.10 14.32
C THR A 41 5.21 0.78 13.37
N VAL A 42 4.18 0.06 12.97
CA VAL A 42 3.14 0.51 12.05
C VAL A 42 1.86 0.76 12.84
N ARG A 43 1.22 1.92 12.61
CA ARG A 43 -0.13 2.21 13.13
C ARG A 43 -1.02 2.64 11.97
N ARG A 44 -2.30 2.30 12.03
CA ARG A 44 -3.27 2.67 11.00
C ARG A 44 -4.42 3.47 11.59
N GLU A 45 -4.94 4.41 10.83
CA GLU A 45 -6.19 5.11 11.14
C GLU A 45 -6.94 5.45 9.85
N THR A 46 -8.27 5.54 9.92
CA THR A 46 -9.09 5.94 8.77
C THR A 46 -8.68 7.32 8.26
N ALA A 47 -8.56 7.44 6.94
CA ALA A 47 -8.17 8.69 6.29
C ALA A 47 -9.42 9.36 5.75
N SER A 48 -9.64 10.62 6.11
CA SER A 48 -10.57 11.49 5.40
C SER A 48 -9.95 12.87 5.25
N ALA A 49 -10.36 13.61 4.23
CA ALA A 49 -9.86 14.97 4.01
C ALA A 49 -10.22 15.88 5.20
N GLU A 50 -11.38 15.64 5.79
CA GLU A 50 -11.95 16.37 6.93
C GLU A 50 -11.23 16.05 8.23
N SER A 51 -10.72 14.83 8.42
CA SER A 51 -10.02 14.42 9.65
C SER A 51 -8.56 14.87 9.68
N TRP A 52 -7.97 15.17 8.52
CA TRP A 52 -6.56 15.52 8.39
C TRP A 52 -6.07 16.69 9.27
N PRO A 53 -6.82 17.80 9.42
CA PRO A 53 -6.43 18.87 10.34
C PRO A 53 -6.23 18.38 11.78
N ASP A 54 -7.07 17.46 12.23
CA ASP A 54 -6.97 16.90 13.59
C ASP A 54 -5.83 15.89 13.71
N VAL A 55 -5.60 15.06 12.69
CA VAL A 55 -4.42 14.20 12.59
C VAL A 55 -3.13 15.02 12.74
N ARG A 56 -3.04 16.13 11.99
CA ARG A 56 -1.90 17.05 12.06
C ARG A 56 -1.77 17.74 13.41
N ARG A 57 -2.89 18.17 14.00
CA ARG A 57 -2.91 18.83 15.32
C ARG A 57 -2.35 17.91 16.41
N ARG A 58 -2.64 16.61 16.34
CA ARG A 58 -2.09 15.61 17.27
C ARG A 58 -0.57 15.50 17.23
N TRP A 59 0.09 15.92 16.15
CA TRP A 59 1.55 15.96 16.06
C TRP A 59 2.16 17.31 16.44
N GLY A 60 1.33 18.23 16.95
CA GLY A 60 1.78 19.54 17.45
C GLY A 60 2.57 19.43 18.78
N PRO A 61 3.02 20.58 19.31
CA PRO A 61 3.73 20.63 20.59
C PRO A 61 2.93 19.99 21.72
N GLY A 62 3.56 19.10 22.49
CA GLY A 62 2.90 18.36 23.58
C GLY A 62 1.94 17.24 23.13
N GLY A 63 1.81 17.01 21.83
CA GLY A 63 0.98 15.96 21.27
C GLY A 63 1.67 14.59 21.19
N MET A 64 1.11 13.75 20.34
CA MET A 64 1.62 12.44 20.00
C MET A 64 2.94 12.55 19.21
N ARG A 65 3.84 11.57 19.37
CA ARG A 65 5.06 11.48 18.56
C ARG A 65 4.69 11.58 17.08
N ARG A 66 5.36 12.49 16.36
CA ARG A 66 5.21 12.61 14.90
C ARG A 66 5.79 11.36 14.22
N PRO A 67 5.07 10.73 13.28
CA PRO A 67 5.61 9.60 12.54
C PRO A 67 6.88 9.95 11.76
N ASP A 68 7.70 8.93 11.51
CA ASP A 68 8.87 8.97 10.63
C ASP A 68 8.47 8.86 9.17
N GLY A 69 7.30 8.28 8.89
CA GLY A 69 6.67 8.33 7.58
C GLY A 69 5.17 8.08 7.62
N ILE A 70 4.49 8.55 6.58
CA ILE A 70 3.05 8.40 6.40
C ILE A 70 2.80 7.77 5.02
N ILE A 71 1.85 6.86 4.96
CA ILE A 71 1.35 6.28 3.72
C ILE A 71 -0.16 6.53 3.67
N LEU A 72 -0.65 7.21 2.63
CA LEU A 72 -2.07 7.23 2.31
C LEU A 72 -2.37 6.06 1.37
N VAL A 73 -3.39 5.27 1.69
CA VAL A 73 -3.86 4.16 0.87
C VAL A 73 -5.29 4.43 0.44
N GLU A 74 -5.54 4.45 -0.87
CA GLU A 74 -6.85 4.73 -1.46
C GLU A 74 -7.10 3.83 -2.67
N GLN A 75 -8.37 3.52 -2.96
CA GLN A 75 -8.73 2.76 -4.16
C GLN A 75 -8.72 3.69 -5.38
N ILE A 76 -8.03 3.32 -6.47
CA ILE A 76 -8.02 4.13 -7.70
C ILE A 76 -9.10 3.64 -8.68
N ALA A 77 -9.28 2.33 -8.78
CA ALA A 77 -10.32 1.72 -9.62
C ALA A 77 -10.85 0.45 -8.95
N ALA A 78 -12.18 0.33 -8.88
CA ALA A 78 -12.79 -0.99 -8.87
C ALA A 78 -12.73 -1.50 -10.31
N ALA A 79 -12.34 -2.75 -10.53
CA ALA A 79 -12.60 -3.37 -11.83
C ALA A 79 -14.11 -3.26 -12.11
N VAL A 80 -14.48 -2.33 -12.98
CA VAL A 80 -15.83 -2.28 -13.54
C VAL A 80 -15.83 -3.37 -14.59
N GLU A 81 -16.48 -4.48 -14.27
CA GLU A 81 -16.85 -5.51 -15.25
C GLU A 81 -17.80 -4.88 -16.29
N GLU A 82 -17.23 -4.23 -17.30
CA GLU A 82 -17.97 -3.88 -18.51
C GLU A 82 -17.97 -5.12 -19.42
N GLY A 83 -18.87 -6.09 -19.14
CA GLY A 83 -19.05 -7.22 -20.05
C GLY A 83 -19.74 -8.47 -19.51
N GLY A 84 -21.05 -8.56 -19.74
CA GLY A 84 -21.64 -9.80 -20.27
C GLY A 84 -22.01 -10.92 -19.30
N ALA A 85 -23.32 -11.02 -19.06
CA ALA A 85 -24.05 -12.18 -18.56
C ALA A 85 -23.45 -13.57 -18.91
N SER A 86 -23.14 -14.36 -17.87
CA SER A 86 -23.48 -15.78 -17.85
C SER A 86 -23.56 -16.27 -16.41
N ALA A 87 -24.78 -16.53 -15.95
CA ALA A 87 -25.05 -17.27 -14.73
C ALA A 87 -24.59 -18.72 -14.92
N GLY A 88 -23.34 -19.01 -14.55
CA GLY A 88 -22.76 -20.34 -14.54
C GLY A 88 -21.87 -20.51 -13.33
N ALA A 89 -22.38 -21.17 -12.30
CA ALA A 89 -21.65 -21.50 -11.08
C ALA A 89 -20.28 -22.13 -11.38
N GLY A 90 -19.17 -21.61 -10.85
CA GLY A 90 -17.90 -22.34 -10.92
C GLY A 90 -16.58 -21.59 -10.71
N ALA A 91 -16.53 -20.27 -10.70
CA ALA A 91 -15.33 -19.54 -10.31
C ALA A 91 -15.77 -18.17 -9.80
N ALA A 92 -15.64 -17.93 -8.50
CA ALA A 92 -15.74 -16.59 -7.95
C ALA A 92 -14.59 -15.78 -8.57
N GLU A 93 -14.92 -15.07 -9.66
CA GLU A 93 -14.13 -14.05 -10.35
C GLU A 93 -13.28 -13.34 -9.30
N ALA A 94 -11.96 -13.51 -9.40
CA ALA A 94 -11.06 -12.97 -8.43
C ALA A 94 -11.17 -11.45 -8.49
N ALA A 95 -11.87 -10.83 -7.53
CA ALA A 95 -12.15 -9.40 -7.54
C ALA A 95 -10.81 -8.63 -7.49
N ARG A 96 -10.31 -8.27 -8.66
CA ARG A 96 -9.08 -7.52 -8.83
C ARG A 96 -9.36 -6.07 -8.48
N GLN A 97 -8.52 -5.50 -7.64
CA GLN A 97 -8.66 -4.11 -7.18
C GLN A 97 -7.32 -3.42 -7.30
N VAL A 98 -7.35 -2.17 -7.76
CA VAL A 98 -6.16 -1.33 -7.93
C VAL A 98 -6.22 -0.19 -6.93
N TRP A 99 -5.12 -0.02 -6.21
CA TRP A 99 -4.97 0.91 -5.11
C TRP A 99 -3.77 1.83 -5.34
N GLY A 100 -3.93 3.07 -4.90
CA GLY A 100 -2.92 4.11 -4.90
C GLY A 100 -2.33 4.26 -3.50
N LEU A 101 -1.01 4.29 -3.45
CA LEU A 101 -0.27 4.54 -2.22
C LEU A 101 0.57 5.80 -2.40
N VAL A 102 0.38 6.80 -1.55
CA VAL A 102 1.23 8.00 -1.50
C VAL A 102 2.05 7.96 -0.23
N VAL A 103 3.37 8.00 -0.38
CA VAL A 103 4.34 7.86 0.71
C VAL A 103 5.09 9.16 0.91
N GLN A 104 5.15 9.63 2.16
CA GLN A 104 6.05 10.70 2.58
C GLN A 104 6.76 10.30 3.88
N ALA A 105 8.09 10.21 3.86
CA ALA A 105 8.90 9.90 5.03
C ALA A 105 9.99 10.96 5.28
N ARG A 106 10.57 10.94 6.48
CA ARG A 106 11.71 11.80 6.85
C ARG A 106 12.89 11.51 5.91
N GLY A 107 13.55 12.57 5.46
CA GLY A 107 14.65 12.49 4.49
C GLY A 107 14.22 12.32 3.03
N MET A 108 12.92 12.20 2.74
CA MET A 108 12.44 12.25 1.35
C MET A 108 12.27 13.69 0.89
N GLU A 109 12.89 14.05 -0.23
CA GLU A 109 12.73 15.37 -0.87
C GLU A 109 11.32 15.55 -1.45
N CYS A 110 10.75 14.47 -1.99
CA CYS A 110 9.41 14.43 -2.57
C CYS A 110 8.67 13.16 -2.16
N ALA A 111 7.34 13.24 -2.19
CA ALA A 111 6.48 12.08 -1.98
C ALA A 111 6.72 11.05 -3.10
N SER A 112 6.62 9.77 -2.76
CA SER A 112 6.67 8.68 -3.73
C SER A 112 5.32 8.02 -3.86
N CYS A 113 4.89 7.78 -5.09
CA CYS A 113 3.63 7.12 -5.39
C CYS A 113 3.89 5.65 -5.75
N TYR A 114 2.99 4.78 -5.33
CA TYR A 114 3.00 3.36 -5.66
C TYR A 114 1.60 2.91 -6.07
N VAL A 115 1.58 1.86 -6.87
CA VAL A 115 0.38 1.17 -7.31
C VAL A 115 0.40 -0.21 -6.69
N LEU A 116 -0.67 -0.54 -5.98
CA LEU A 116 -0.88 -1.84 -5.40
C LEU A 116 -2.04 -2.51 -6.15
N ASP A 117 -1.75 -3.62 -6.81
CA ASP A 117 -2.75 -4.49 -7.40
C ASP A 117 -3.02 -5.64 -6.43
N THR A 118 -4.28 -5.91 -6.12
CA THR A 118 -4.68 -7.02 -5.24
C THR A 118 -5.70 -7.91 -5.93
N CYS A 119 -5.53 -9.22 -5.77
CA CYS A 119 -6.41 -10.23 -6.34
C CYS A 119 -6.76 -11.24 -5.24
N ARG A 120 -8.05 -11.30 -4.88
CA ARG A 120 -8.54 -12.29 -3.91
C ARG A 120 -8.81 -13.60 -4.61
N VAL A 121 -8.15 -14.66 -4.17
CA VAL A 121 -8.33 -16.02 -4.70
C VAL A 121 -8.80 -16.95 -3.59
N ARG A 122 -9.66 -17.90 -3.95
CA ARG A 122 -10.06 -18.98 -3.05
C ARG A 122 -9.05 -20.12 -3.17
N SER A 123 -8.45 -20.51 -2.05
CA SER A 123 -7.57 -21.67 -1.94
C SER A 123 -8.20 -22.74 -1.05
N PRO A 124 -7.72 -24.00 -1.08
CA PRO A 124 -8.16 -25.03 -0.13
C PRO A 124 -7.94 -24.64 1.35
N ALA A 125 -6.97 -23.77 1.62
CA ALA A 125 -6.65 -23.28 2.96
C ALA A 125 -7.41 -21.99 3.36
N GLY A 126 -8.34 -21.52 2.53
CA GLY A 126 -9.12 -20.30 2.77
C GLY A 126 -8.90 -19.22 1.70
N LEU A 127 -9.23 -17.97 2.04
CA LEU A 127 -9.04 -16.82 1.15
C LEU A 127 -7.59 -16.35 1.21
N CYS A 128 -6.95 -16.28 0.05
CA CYS A 128 -5.62 -15.70 -0.11
C CYS A 128 -5.74 -14.41 -0.91
N THR A 129 -4.94 -13.40 -0.55
CA THR A 129 -4.82 -12.17 -1.35
C THR A 129 -3.44 -12.15 -1.98
N HIS A 130 -3.38 -12.37 -3.28
CA HIS A 130 -2.17 -12.06 -4.04
C HIS A 130 -2.10 -10.55 -4.23
N PHE A 131 -0.90 -10.01 -4.16
CA PHE A 131 -0.71 -8.59 -4.42
C PHE A 131 0.59 -8.32 -5.16
N CYS A 132 0.63 -7.18 -5.85
CA CYS A 132 1.83 -6.66 -6.47
C CYS A 132 1.92 -5.16 -6.26
N LEU A 133 3.11 -4.71 -5.84
CA LEU A 133 3.43 -3.31 -5.61
C LEU A 133 4.43 -2.86 -6.68
N ALA A 134 4.12 -1.78 -7.37
CA ALA A 134 4.99 -1.10 -8.32
C ALA A 134 5.12 0.39 -7.94
N ARG A 135 6.30 0.98 -8.13
CA ARG A 135 6.45 2.43 -7.98
C ARG A 135 5.80 3.11 -9.18
N ALA A 136 4.91 4.07 -8.93
CA ALA A 136 4.30 4.86 -9.98
C ALA A 136 5.27 5.95 -10.45
N GLN A 137 5.34 6.14 -11.76
CA GLN A 137 5.96 7.31 -12.36
C GLN A 137 4.86 8.35 -12.54
N CYS A 138 4.93 9.48 -11.83
CA CYS A 138 3.91 10.53 -11.90
C CYS A 138 3.82 11.21 -13.28
N PHE A 139 4.83 11.00 -14.13
CA PHE A 139 4.91 11.54 -15.48
C PHE A 139 5.22 10.39 -16.43
N GLY A 140 4.41 10.20 -17.47
CA GLY A 140 4.60 9.17 -18.47
C GLY A 140 3.32 8.42 -18.83
N ASP A 141 3.46 7.12 -19.01
CA ASP A 141 2.41 6.19 -19.42
C ASP A 141 1.20 6.17 -18.46
N PRO A 142 -0.01 5.84 -18.93
CA PRO A 142 -1.17 5.58 -18.08
C PRO A 142 -0.90 4.49 -17.02
N LEU A 143 -1.63 4.55 -15.90
CA LEU A 143 -1.45 3.67 -14.75
C LEU A 143 -1.47 2.19 -15.12
N GLU A 144 -2.39 1.80 -15.99
CA GLU A 144 -2.59 0.43 -16.47
C GLU A 144 -1.36 -0.05 -17.25
N LEU A 145 -0.77 0.84 -18.05
CA LEU A 145 0.42 0.55 -18.84
C LEU A 145 1.67 0.48 -17.95
N GLN A 146 1.79 1.34 -16.92
CA GLN A 146 2.86 1.24 -15.92
C GLN A 146 2.81 -0.09 -15.18
N LEU A 147 1.63 -0.53 -14.73
CA LEU A 147 1.43 -1.84 -14.11
C LEU A 147 1.85 -2.95 -15.07
N ARG A 148 1.30 -2.97 -16.30
CA ARG A 148 1.63 -3.99 -17.31
C ARG A 148 3.14 -4.06 -17.60
N ASN A 149 3.80 -2.91 -17.73
CA ASN A 149 5.25 -2.84 -17.98
C ASN A 149 6.07 -3.32 -16.78
N ALA A 150 5.66 -2.99 -15.55
CA ALA A 150 6.29 -3.53 -14.34
C ALA A 150 6.23 -5.07 -14.28
N TRP A 151 5.15 -5.67 -14.80
CA TRP A 151 5.00 -7.12 -14.90
C TRP A 151 5.79 -7.74 -16.05
N LEU A 152 5.75 -7.16 -17.25
CA LEU A 152 6.51 -7.64 -18.40
C LEU A 152 8.01 -7.64 -18.10
N ASN A 153 8.53 -6.58 -17.47
CA ASN A 153 9.93 -6.47 -17.11
C ASN A 153 10.37 -7.50 -16.06
N ARG A 154 9.47 -7.92 -15.15
CA ARG A 154 9.76 -8.99 -14.19
C ARG A 154 9.76 -10.39 -14.82
N LEU A 155 8.87 -10.64 -15.79
CA LEU A 155 8.86 -11.90 -16.54
C LEU A 155 10.01 -11.99 -17.54
N SER A 156 10.42 -10.86 -18.13
CA SER A 156 11.58 -10.80 -19.03
C SER A 156 12.91 -10.71 -18.29
N GLY A 157 12.92 -10.64 -16.95
CA GLY A 157 14.10 -10.60 -16.08
C GLY A 157 14.95 -11.87 -16.05
N ARG A 158 14.88 -12.72 -17.09
CA ARG A 158 16.01 -13.56 -17.50
C ARG A 158 16.92 -12.73 -18.40
N ARG A 159 17.86 -11.99 -17.80
CA ARG A 159 19.25 -11.82 -18.24
C ARG A 159 20.03 -11.04 -17.19
#